data_AF-A0A958SF68-F1
#
_entry.id   AF-A0A958SF68-F1
#
_cell.length_a   1.000
_cell.length_b   1.000
_cell.length_c   1.000
_cell.angle_alpha   90.00
_cell.angle_beta   90.00
_cell.angle_gamma   90.00
#
_symmetry.space_group_name_H-M   'P 1'
#
loop_
_entity.id
_entity.type
_entity.pdbx_description
1 polymer ?
#
loop_
_entity_poly.entity_id
_entity_poly.type
_entity_poly.pdbx_seq_one_letter_code
_entity_poly.pdbx_strand_id
1 'polypeptide(L)'
;MRNTTRRRAVAIIFTTLGSIGLAFIFQNCAGGLSSDTESASSSASSNAPFAFDISVDTISYMSCSSMSNEDPTAYYSFRAAALGSNAGVKLSSKIRDYVGDRFAERYLSVIQSSKSQEAQAQLSIRGSDGARQLQSVMGDKNGNVRLGEHVGLILGPLDSEAIVKELWRQEDGVRSQFLSTIPGLESDRAVAGQIRYLHNNDTAGIRADMNGSSGVMMALTYGSLPVMGNELMALSDFEDKTKQAYGRGYFMEFGQQTAADSLLDRELLTIREESLEEVKGEALQWSCPNLLKFKIVREEDAVHGRAGIDPVLADSSKTYCRKGVDPYLPGSNAAFDVVRGILDPDKDDWYIDLHNMCVIAKKDSGYCYGTLQNNSSFKVIYNGTCVDGTSQAQCPHFVSICTRTAIPTSSFQQWLDDGVVNW
;
A
#
# COMPACT_ATOMS: atom_id res chain seq x y z
N MET A 1 -5.63 19.56 -90.02
CA MET A 1 -5.18 18.60 -88.99
C MET A 1 -3.70 18.84 -88.62
N ARG A 2 -3.36 19.95 -87.94
CA ARG A 2 -1.94 20.26 -87.64
C ARG A 2 -1.68 20.99 -86.32
N ASN A 3 -2.63 20.96 -85.38
CA ASN A 3 -2.54 21.75 -84.12
C ASN A 3 -2.68 20.94 -82.82
N THR A 4 -2.85 19.61 -82.89
CA THR A 4 -3.06 18.77 -81.70
C THR A 4 -1.78 18.15 -81.15
N THR A 5 -0.70 18.10 -81.93
CA THR A 5 0.57 17.46 -81.52
C THR A 5 1.45 18.35 -80.64
N ARG A 6 1.36 19.68 -80.77
CA ARG A 6 2.19 20.61 -79.98
C ARG A 6 1.75 20.74 -78.51
N ARG A 7 0.46 20.53 -78.20
CA ARG A 7 -0.06 20.64 -76.83
C ARG A 7 0.29 19.43 -75.95
N ARG A 8 0.50 18.25 -76.54
CA ARG A 8 0.91 17.04 -75.79
C ARG A 8 2.38 17.05 -75.38
N ALA A 9 3.26 17.65 -76.18
CA ALA A 9 4.68 17.75 -75.83
C ALA A 9 4.95 18.69 -74.64
N VAL A 10 4.20 19.79 -74.52
CA VAL A 10 4.37 20.75 -73.42
C VAL A 10 3.84 20.18 -72.09
N ALA A 11 2.74 19.43 -72.12
CA ALA A 11 2.19 18.82 -70.91
C ALA A 11 3.10 17.75 -70.29
N ILE A 12 3.82 16.98 -71.13
CA ILE A 12 4.77 15.96 -70.66
C ILE A 12 6.00 16.62 -70.03
N ILE A 13 6.54 17.68 -70.64
CA ILE A 13 7.72 18.38 -70.11
C ILE A 13 7.44 18.98 -68.72
N PHE A 14 6.27 19.59 -68.51
CA PHE A 14 5.89 20.14 -67.20
C PHE A 14 5.66 19.07 -66.12
N THR A 15 5.16 17.88 -66.48
CA THR A 15 4.97 16.80 -65.50
C THR A 15 6.29 16.12 -65.10
N THR A 16 7.26 15.97 -66.02
CA THR A 16 8.61 15.47 -65.67
C THR A 16 9.46 16.47 -64.89
N LEU A 17 9.37 17.78 -65.17
CA LEU A 17 10.10 18.80 -64.40
C LEU A 17 9.52 18.99 -62.99
N GLY A 18 8.20 18.88 -62.83
CA GLY A 18 7.55 18.93 -61.51
C GLY A 18 7.89 17.74 -60.60
N SER A 19 8.05 16.55 -61.17
CA SER A 19 8.39 15.33 -60.41
C SER A 19 9.87 15.26 -60.02
N ILE A 20 10.79 15.78 -60.84
CA ILE A 20 12.21 15.90 -60.47
C ILE A 20 12.39 17.00 -59.41
N GLY A 21 11.65 18.11 -59.49
CA GLY A 21 11.66 19.16 -58.46
C GLY A 21 11.18 18.68 -57.09
N LEU A 22 10.15 17.82 -57.03
CA LEU A 22 9.66 17.28 -55.76
C LEU A 22 10.67 16.31 -55.10
N ALA A 23 11.46 15.57 -55.88
CA ALA A 23 12.44 14.61 -55.34
C ALA A 23 13.62 15.29 -54.62
N PHE A 24 13.98 16.53 -54.99
CA PHE A 24 15.08 17.27 -54.36
C PHE A 24 14.68 18.03 -53.08
N ILE A 25 13.39 18.24 -52.82
CA ILE A 25 12.92 18.92 -51.60
C ILE A 25 12.87 17.95 -50.40
N PHE A 26 12.81 16.63 -50.63
CA PHE A 26 12.84 15.63 -49.56
C PHE A 26 14.24 15.13 -49.17
N GLN A 27 15.31 15.53 -49.86
CA GLN A 27 16.67 15.08 -49.52
C GLN A 27 17.40 15.97 -48.48
N ASN A 28 16.83 17.12 -48.09
CA ASN A 28 17.44 18.02 -47.10
C ASN A 28 16.78 17.99 -45.70
N CYS A 29 15.84 17.07 -45.46
CA CYS A 29 15.38 16.76 -44.09
C CYS A 29 16.02 15.49 -43.50
N ALA A 30 16.96 14.87 -44.21
CA ALA A 30 17.91 13.93 -43.63
C ALA A 30 19.11 14.71 -43.09
N GLY A 31 18.85 15.65 -42.16
CA GLY A 31 19.91 16.08 -41.26
C GLY A 31 20.36 14.84 -40.53
N GLY A 32 21.58 14.38 -40.82
CA GLY A 32 22.15 13.21 -40.17
C GLY A 32 21.95 13.35 -38.67
N LEU A 33 21.25 12.39 -38.06
CA LEU A 33 21.41 12.15 -36.64
C LEU A 33 22.88 11.79 -36.46
N SER A 34 23.68 12.80 -36.16
CA SER A 34 25.04 12.64 -35.69
C SER A 34 24.98 11.63 -34.54
N SER A 35 25.75 10.56 -34.66
CA SER A 35 25.94 9.53 -33.65
C SER A 35 26.62 10.03 -32.38
N ASP A 36 26.60 11.35 -32.12
CA ASP A 36 27.02 11.97 -30.87
C ASP A 36 25.93 11.88 -29.78
N THR A 37 24.76 11.31 -30.11
CA THR A 37 23.63 11.18 -29.20
C THR A 37 23.85 10.09 -28.14
N GLU A 38 24.65 9.06 -28.39
CA GLU A 38 24.86 7.98 -27.41
C GLU A 38 25.78 8.39 -26.24
N SER A 39 26.80 9.20 -26.49
CA SER A 39 27.77 9.63 -25.46
C SER A 39 27.24 10.76 -24.56
N ALA A 40 26.37 11.63 -25.09
CA ALA A 40 25.67 12.66 -24.31
C ALA A 40 24.44 12.10 -23.57
N SER A 41 23.96 10.92 -23.96
CA SER A 41 22.79 10.26 -23.36
C SER A 41 23.09 9.68 -21.96
N SER A 42 24.26 9.08 -21.76
CA SER A 42 24.61 8.39 -20.51
C SER A 42 24.97 9.35 -19.36
N SER A 43 25.52 10.53 -19.67
CA SER A 43 25.83 11.56 -18.65
C SER A 43 24.63 12.44 -18.30
N ALA A 44 23.67 12.59 -19.20
CA ALA A 44 22.40 13.23 -18.89
C ALA A 44 21.57 12.36 -17.93
N SER A 45 21.48 11.05 -18.19
CA SER A 45 20.63 10.14 -17.42
C SER A 45 21.05 9.95 -15.96
N SER A 46 22.35 10.01 -15.65
CA SER A 46 22.83 9.89 -14.26
C SER A 46 22.37 11.04 -13.37
N ASN A 47 22.07 12.20 -13.96
CA ASN A 47 21.57 13.38 -13.25
C ASN A 47 20.03 13.44 -13.21
N ALA A 48 19.33 12.48 -13.82
CA ALA A 48 17.89 12.47 -13.83
C ALA A 48 17.33 12.36 -12.39
N PRO A 49 16.25 13.11 -12.07
CA PRO A 49 15.58 12.99 -10.78
C PRO A 49 14.95 11.60 -10.62
N PHE A 50 14.63 11.23 -9.38
CA PHE A 50 13.95 9.97 -9.14
C PHE A 50 12.56 9.99 -9.77
N ALA A 51 12.21 8.92 -10.47
CA ALA A 51 11.11 8.92 -11.42
C ALA A 51 9.75 8.66 -10.82
N PHE A 52 9.67 8.03 -9.65
CA PHE A 52 8.42 7.51 -9.12
C PHE A 52 8.00 8.20 -7.83
N ASP A 53 6.70 8.47 -7.71
CA ASP A 53 6.07 8.95 -6.49
C ASP A 53 4.93 7.99 -6.14
N ILE A 54 5.02 7.36 -4.96
CA ILE A 54 4.05 6.39 -4.46
C ILE A 54 3.45 6.90 -3.16
N SER A 55 2.16 6.64 -2.99
CA SER A 55 1.42 7.06 -1.81
C SER A 55 0.29 6.09 -1.54
N VAL A 56 0.02 5.79 -0.27
CA VAL A 56 -1.10 4.98 0.21
C VAL A 56 -1.90 5.81 1.19
N ASP A 57 -3.23 5.78 1.11
CA ASP A 57 -4.10 6.61 1.96
C ASP A 57 -4.88 5.80 2.99
N THR A 58 -4.71 4.48 3.00
CA THR A 58 -5.32 3.59 3.97
C THR A 58 -4.25 2.70 4.56
N ILE A 59 -4.13 2.68 5.88
CA ILE A 59 -3.27 1.76 6.62
C ILE A 59 -4.12 1.05 7.66
N SER A 60 -4.03 -0.28 7.72
CA SER A 60 -4.64 -1.08 8.78
C SER A 60 -3.57 -1.74 9.65
N TYR A 61 -3.84 -1.81 10.93
CA TYR A 61 -3.11 -2.61 11.90
C TYR A 61 -4.03 -3.69 12.46
N MET A 62 -3.54 -4.93 12.55
CA MET A 62 -4.24 -6.06 13.14
C MET A 62 -3.35 -6.65 14.23
N SER A 63 -3.81 -6.63 15.49
CA SER A 63 -3.00 -7.07 16.63
C SER A 63 -2.88 -8.59 16.79
N CYS A 64 -3.38 -9.37 15.82
CA CYS A 64 -3.68 -10.79 15.92
C CYS A 64 -2.68 -11.67 15.16
N SER A 65 -2.47 -12.89 15.67
CA SER A 65 -1.19 -13.58 15.46
C SER A 65 -1.08 -15.04 15.06
N SER A 66 -2.16 -15.67 14.63
CA SER A 66 -2.11 -17.10 14.34
C SER A 66 -2.95 -17.46 13.10
N MET A 67 -2.77 -16.71 12.00
CA MET A 67 -3.45 -16.99 10.74
C MET A 67 -2.90 -18.31 10.17
N SER A 68 -3.65 -19.37 10.41
CA SER A 68 -3.25 -20.78 10.39
C SER A 68 -2.80 -21.38 9.05
N ASN A 69 -2.75 -20.62 7.97
CA ASN A 69 -2.40 -21.17 6.66
C ASN A 69 -0.98 -20.83 6.18
N GLU A 70 -0.23 -19.96 6.87
CA GLU A 70 1.15 -19.64 6.44
C GLU A 70 2.18 -19.49 7.56
N ASP A 71 1.82 -19.07 8.79
CA ASP A 71 2.73 -19.17 9.95
C ASP A 71 1.95 -18.98 11.27
N PRO A 72 1.91 -19.97 12.19
CA PRO A 72 1.19 -19.87 13.47
C PRO A 72 1.80 -18.86 14.45
N THR A 73 2.89 -18.18 14.08
CA THR A 73 3.63 -17.27 14.97
C THR A 73 3.36 -15.78 14.74
N ALA A 74 2.62 -15.31 13.75
CA ALA A 74 2.54 -13.88 13.37
C ALA A 74 2.00 -12.81 14.39
N TYR A 75 2.64 -12.45 15.52
CA TYR A 75 2.21 -11.44 16.54
C TYR A 75 1.32 -10.22 16.14
N TYR A 76 1.55 -9.56 15.00
CA TYR A 76 0.64 -8.55 14.42
C TYR A 76 0.92 -8.37 12.93
N SER A 77 0.04 -7.67 12.22
CA SER A 77 0.29 -7.26 10.83
C SER A 77 -0.09 -5.82 10.53
N PHE A 78 0.60 -5.25 9.55
CA PHE A 78 0.25 -3.99 8.92
C PHE A 78 -0.12 -4.22 7.47
N ARG A 79 -1.13 -3.51 6.99
CA ARG A 79 -1.43 -3.40 5.57
C ARG A 79 -1.50 -1.95 5.18
N ALA A 80 -1.12 -1.66 3.96
CA ALA A 80 -1.27 -0.35 3.38
C ALA A 80 -1.81 -0.49 1.97
N ALA A 81 -2.76 0.37 1.60
CA ALA A 81 -3.35 0.38 0.26
C ALA A 81 -3.68 1.79 -0.20
N ALA A 82 -3.67 1.98 -1.52
CA ALA A 82 -4.20 3.16 -2.18
C ALA A 82 -5.65 2.92 -2.61
N LEU A 83 -6.60 3.44 -1.84
CA LEU A 83 -8.03 3.25 -2.08
C LEU A 83 -8.71 4.53 -2.61
N GLY A 84 -8.23 5.71 -2.23
CA GLY A 84 -8.73 7.00 -2.68
C GLY A 84 -7.93 7.62 -3.83
N SER A 85 -8.57 8.52 -4.59
CA SER A 85 -8.09 9.00 -5.90
C SER A 85 -6.75 9.74 -5.87
N ASN A 86 -6.31 10.19 -4.68
CA ASN A 86 -5.06 10.89 -4.47
C ASN A 86 -3.93 9.98 -3.97
N ALA A 87 -4.16 8.67 -3.94
CA ALA A 87 -3.19 7.64 -3.61
C ALA A 87 -2.91 6.75 -4.84
N GLY A 88 -1.79 6.03 -4.79
CA GLY A 88 -1.29 5.19 -5.87
C GLY A 88 0.12 5.58 -6.30
N VAL A 89 0.54 5.04 -7.43
CA VAL A 89 1.84 5.30 -8.05
C VAL A 89 1.68 6.25 -9.23
N LYS A 90 2.65 7.16 -9.41
CA LYS A 90 2.76 8.04 -10.59
C LYS A 90 4.21 8.33 -10.94
N LEU A 91 4.43 8.85 -12.14
CA LEU A 91 5.69 9.54 -12.45
C LEU A 91 5.77 10.85 -11.67
N SER A 92 6.94 11.14 -11.08
CA SER A 92 7.19 12.40 -10.38
C SER A 92 7.14 13.59 -11.34
N SER A 93 6.68 14.74 -10.87
CA SER A 93 6.69 15.97 -11.69
C SER A 93 8.12 16.32 -12.12
N LYS A 94 9.11 16.10 -11.24
CA LYS A 94 10.54 16.33 -11.52
C LYS A 94 11.02 15.56 -12.75
N ILE A 95 10.65 14.28 -12.90
CA ILE A 95 11.07 13.50 -14.09
C ILE A 95 10.31 13.92 -15.34
N ARG A 96 9.03 14.31 -15.19
CA ARG A 96 8.25 14.86 -16.31
C ARG A 96 8.85 16.16 -16.83
N ASP A 97 9.20 17.07 -15.93
CA ASP A 97 9.87 18.34 -16.27
C ASP A 97 11.24 18.12 -16.91
N TYR A 98 11.99 17.14 -16.39
CA TYR A 98 13.32 16.80 -16.89
C TYR A 98 13.29 16.22 -18.32
N VAL A 99 12.35 15.32 -18.61
CA VAL A 99 12.24 14.67 -19.93
C VAL A 99 11.44 15.54 -20.93
N GLY A 100 10.45 16.30 -20.44
CA GLY A 100 9.52 17.10 -21.22
C GLY A 100 8.43 16.27 -21.92
N ASP A 101 7.77 16.89 -22.92
CA ASP A 101 6.67 16.30 -23.72
C ASP A 101 7.14 15.25 -24.75
N ARG A 102 8.11 14.41 -24.38
CA ARG A 102 8.68 13.37 -25.26
C ARG A 102 7.87 12.07 -25.19
N PHE A 103 8.11 11.18 -26.16
CA PHE A 103 7.54 9.84 -26.23
C PHE A 103 7.93 8.98 -25.01
N ALA A 104 7.07 8.02 -24.65
CA ALA A 104 7.27 7.12 -23.52
C ALA A 104 8.60 6.36 -23.57
N GLU A 105 9.11 6.02 -24.76
CA GLU A 105 10.40 5.35 -24.96
C GLU A 105 11.57 6.18 -24.40
N ARG A 106 11.48 7.51 -24.46
CA ARG A 106 12.50 8.38 -23.87
C ARG A 106 12.42 8.37 -22.34
N TYR A 107 11.22 8.36 -21.77
CA TYR A 107 11.04 8.20 -20.33
C TYR A 107 11.66 6.89 -19.85
N LEU A 108 11.33 5.78 -20.51
CA LEU A 108 11.88 4.46 -20.19
C LEU A 108 13.40 4.46 -20.22
N SER A 109 14.00 4.96 -21.31
CA SER A 109 15.45 5.04 -21.45
C SER A 109 16.11 5.86 -20.35
N VAL A 110 15.53 7.03 -19.98
CA VAL A 110 16.05 7.87 -18.90
C VAL A 110 15.91 7.18 -17.54
N ILE A 111 14.76 6.56 -17.26
CA ILE A 111 14.50 5.83 -16.01
C ILE A 111 15.50 4.70 -15.83
N GLN A 112 15.67 3.84 -16.84
CA GLN A 112 16.56 2.67 -16.83
C GLN A 112 18.05 3.02 -16.76
N SER A 113 18.42 4.27 -17.03
CA SER A 113 19.81 4.75 -16.95
C SER A 113 20.01 5.79 -15.83
N SER A 114 19.05 5.88 -14.91
CA SER A 114 19.06 6.76 -13.74
C SER A 114 19.07 5.95 -12.44
N LYS A 115 19.09 6.65 -11.30
CA LYS A 115 18.87 6.06 -9.96
C LYS A 115 17.49 5.42 -9.74
N SER A 116 16.59 5.50 -10.71
CA SER A 116 15.26 4.87 -10.67
C SER A 116 15.23 3.47 -11.30
N GLN A 117 16.35 3.03 -11.88
CA GLN A 117 16.52 1.69 -12.42
C GLN A 117 16.21 0.64 -11.35
N GLU A 118 15.46 -0.40 -11.73
CA GLU A 118 15.04 -1.51 -10.87
C GLU A 118 14.29 -1.09 -9.59
N ALA A 119 13.73 0.11 -9.54
CA ALA A 119 12.97 0.56 -8.39
C ALA A 119 11.71 -0.30 -8.20
N GLN A 120 11.61 -0.94 -7.04
CA GLN A 120 10.44 -1.70 -6.61
C GLN A 120 9.83 -1.05 -5.38
N ALA A 121 8.51 -0.87 -5.40
CA ALA A 121 7.82 -0.29 -4.25
C ALA A 121 7.65 -1.34 -3.15
N GLN A 122 8.07 -0.98 -1.94
CA GLN A 122 8.03 -1.87 -0.78
C GLN A 122 7.61 -1.15 0.49
N LEU A 123 6.99 -1.91 1.38
CA LEU A 123 6.63 -1.56 2.75
C LEU A 123 7.61 -2.23 3.71
N SER A 124 8.09 -1.55 4.74
CA SER A 124 9.01 -2.14 5.73
C SER A 124 9.02 -1.33 7.02
N ILE A 125 9.34 -1.94 8.17
CA ILE A 125 9.63 -1.19 9.40
C ILE A 125 11.12 -0.86 9.45
N ARG A 126 11.42 0.41 9.73
CA ARG A 126 12.79 0.95 9.70
C ARG A 126 13.03 1.88 10.87
N GLY A 127 14.27 1.87 11.36
CA GLY A 127 14.79 2.94 12.21
C GLY A 127 15.02 4.22 11.41
N SER A 128 14.66 5.35 11.99
CA SER A 128 14.95 6.70 11.54
C SER A 128 15.88 7.34 12.56
N ASP A 129 16.97 7.92 12.07
CA ASP A 129 17.92 8.67 12.89
C ASP A 129 17.44 10.10 13.23
N GLY A 130 16.16 10.41 12.96
CA GLY A 130 15.61 11.76 13.08
C GLY A 130 16.03 12.72 11.96
N ALA A 131 17.03 12.36 11.14
CA ALA A 131 17.41 13.07 9.91
C ALA A 131 16.69 12.51 8.67
N ARG A 132 15.67 11.66 8.87
CA ARG A 132 14.89 10.98 7.82
C ARG A 132 15.75 10.09 6.93
N GLN A 133 16.93 9.67 7.42
CA GLN A 133 17.71 8.63 6.78
C GLN A 133 17.17 7.28 7.22
N LEU A 134 16.94 6.40 6.24
CA LEU A 134 16.52 5.03 6.52
C LEU A 134 17.77 4.25 6.93
N GLN A 135 17.88 3.86 8.20
CA GLN A 135 19.05 3.13 8.70
C GLN A 135 19.08 1.69 8.19
N SER A 136 18.22 0.83 8.72
CA SER A 136 18.12 -0.57 8.36
C SER A 136 16.67 -1.02 8.40
N VAL A 137 16.36 -2.08 7.65
CA VAL A 137 15.12 -2.83 7.87
C VAL A 137 15.30 -3.58 9.18
N MET A 138 14.33 -3.48 10.08
CA MET A 138 14.36 -4.27 11.31
C MET A 138 14.17 -5.74 10.96
N GLY A 139 15.16 -6.58 11.27
CA GLY A 139 15.13 -8.03 11.06
C GLY A 139 14.77 -8.82 12.32
N ASP A 140 14.92 -10.14 12.25
CA ASP A 140 14.79 -11.01 13.41
C ASP A 140 15.92 -10.79 14.44
N LYS A 141 15.90 -11.54 15.54
CA LYS A 141 16.91 -11.48 16.60
C LYS A 141 18.37 -11.68 16.16
N ASN A 142 18.59 -12.31 15.01
CA ASN A 142 19.91 -12.53 14.43
C ASN A 142 20.24 -11.48 13.36
N GLY A 143 19.37 -10.50 13.15
CA GLY A 143 19.46 -9.49 12.11
C GLY A 143 18.99 -9.96 10.73
N ASN A 144 18.38 -11.15 10.60
CA ASN A 144 17.93 -11.63 9.29
C ASN A 144 16.66 -10.90 8.88
N VAL A 145 16.63 -10.39 7.66
CA VAL A 145 15.44 -9.77 7.07
C VAL A 145 14.77 -10.76 6.14
N ARG A 146 13.44 -10.87 6.23
CA ARG A 146 12.63 -11.78 5.40
C ARG A 146 11.54 -11.03 4.63
N LEU A 147 11.35 -11.40 3.38
CA LEU A 147 10.25 -10.94 2.53
C LEU A 147 8.91 -11.46 3.06
N GLY A 148 7.85 -10.67 2.97
CA GLY A 148 6.52 -10.96 3.53
C GLY A 148 6.42 -10.67 5.03
N GLU A 149 7.50 -10.88 5.78
CA GLU A 149 7.52 -10.62 7.22
C GLU A 149 7.95 -9.18 7.54
N HIS A 150 9.16 -8.81 7.12
CA HIS A 150 9.80 -7.53 7.45
C HIS A 150 9.73 -6.53 6.28
N VAL A 151 9.60 -7.07 5.06
CA VAL A 151 9.46 -6.30 3.82
C VAL A 151 8.27 -6.83 3.04
N GLY A 152 7.27 -6.00 2.79
CA GLY A 152 6.12 -6.30 1.95
C GLY A 152 6.29 -5.66 0.59
N LEU A 153 6.26 -6.44 -0.49
CA LEU A 153 6.27 -5.87 -1.83
C LEU A 153 4.88 -5.30 -2.15
N ILE A 154 4.86 -4.11 -2.73
CA ILE A 154 3.64 -3.44 -3.18
C ILE A 154 3.51 -3.55 -4.69
N LEU A 155 4.60 -3.25 -5.40
CA LEU A 155 4.69 -3.37 -6.85
C LEU A 155 6.06 -3.93 -7.22
N GLY A 156 6.09 -4.76 -8.27
CA GLY A 156 7.33 -5.19 -8.91
C GLY A 156 8.11 -4.03 -9.58
N PRO A 157 9.10 -4.35 -10.43
CA PRO A 157 9.96 -3.35 -11.07
C PRO A 157 9.17 -2.29 -11.86
N LEU A 158 9.24 -1.05 -11.37
CA LEU A 158 8.50 0.10 -11.93
C LEU A 158 9.12 0.64 -13.22
N ASP A 159 10.36 0.27 -13.52
CA ASP A 159 11.10 0.61 -14.73
C ASP A 159 10.81 -0.34 -15.92
N SER A 160 9.79 -1.20 -15.78
CA SER A 160 9.28 -1.98 -16.90
C SER A 160 8.57 -1.10 -17.93
N GLU A 161 8.72 -1.44 -19.21
CA GLU A 161 8.11 -0.69 -20.32
C GLU A 161 6.59 -0.52 -20.15
N ALA A 162 5.90 -1.58 -19.71
CA ALA A 162 4.45 -1.56 -19.54
C ALA A 162 4.01 -0.57 -18.45
N ILE A 163 4.68 -0.57 -17.30
CA ILE A 163 4.37 0.35 -16.19
C ILE A 163 4.70 1.78 -16.60
N VAL A 164 5.89 2.03 -17.16
CA VAL A 164 6.29 3.39 -17.58
C VAL A 164 5.33 3.94 -18.63
N LYS A 165 4.91 3.13 -19.62
CA LYS A 165 3.91 3.55 -20.62
C LYS A 165 2.56 3.86 -20.02
N GLU A 166 2.09 3.05 -19.08
CA GLU A 166 0.83 3.30 -18.37
C GLU A 166 0.90 4.61 -17.57
N LEU A 167 1.93 4.79 -16.75
CA LEU A 167 2.09 5.99 -15.93
C LEU A 167 2.36 7.26 -16.76
N TRP A 168 3.06 7.14 -17.89
CA TRP A 168 3.30 8.25 -18.80
C TRP A 168 2.00 8.78 -19.42
N ARG A 169 1.05 7.90 -19.76
CA ARG A 169 -0.26 8.27 -20.32
C ARG A 169 -1.14 9.04 -19.36
N GLN A 170 -0.89 8.90 -18.06
CA GLN A 170 -1.65 9.62 -17.03
C GLN A 170 -1.29 11.10 -17.06
N GLU A 171 -2.30 11.94 -16.87
CA GLU A 171 -2.13 13.38 -16.70
C GLU A 171 -1.20 13.67 -15.51
N ASP A 172 -0.49 14.80 -15.55
CA ASP A 172 0.36 15.17 -14.42
C ASP A 172 -0.48 15.34 -13.15
N GLY A 173 0.07 14.88 -12.02
CA GLY A 173 -0.63 14.83 -10.75
C GLY A 173 -1.48 13.59 -10.51
N VAL A 174 -2.00 12.93 -11.55
CA VAL A 174 -2.87 11.75 -11.43
C VAL A 174 -2.07 10.53 -10.98
N ARG A 175 -2.65 9.73 -10.08
CA ARG A 175 -2.06 8.49 -9.56
C ARG A 175 -2.84 7.28 -10.02
N SER A 176 -2.10 6.21 -10.32
CA SER A 176 -2.66 4.88 -10.58
C SER A 176 -2.81 4.10 -9.29
N GLN A 177 -4.05 3.80 -8.92
CA GLN A 177 -4.37 2.84 -7.85
C GLN A 177 -4.25 1.39 -8.34
N PHE A 178 -4.52 1.19 -9.64
CA PHE A 178 -4.57 -0.13 -10.27
C PHE A 178 -3.83 -0.14 -11.60
N LEU A 179 -2.81 -0.98 -11.73
CA LEU A 179 -2.08 -1.24 -12.98
C LEU A 179 -2.77 -2.34 -13.79
N SER A 180 -4.09 -2.20 -13.98
CA SER A 180 -4.97 -3.26 -14.49
C SER A 180 -4.78 -3.61 -15.96
N THR A 181 -4.15 -2.73 -16.73
CA THR A 181 -3.95 -2.85 -18.18
C THR A 181 -2.72 -3.69 -18.55
N ILE A 182 -1.92 -4.12 -17.57
CA ILE A 182 -0.64 -4.80 -17.80
C ILE A 182 -0.84 -6.32 -17.73
N PRO A 183 -0.67 -7.05 -18.84
CA PRO A 183 -0.74 -8.51 -18.84
C PRO A 183 0.32 -9.13 -17.91
N GLY A 184 -0.06 -10.16 -17.15
CA GLY A 184 0.85 -10.88 -16.26
C GLY A 184 0.97 -10.31 -14.83
N LEU A 185 0.41 -9.14 -14.54
CA LEU A 185 0.36 -8.57 -13.17
C LEU A 185 -0.93 -8.96 -12.41
N GLU A 186 -1.53 -10.12 -12.68
CA GLU A 186 -2.86 -10.48 -12.16
C GLU A 186 -2.99 -10.43 -10.62
N SER A 187 -1.91 -10.77 -9.90
CA SER A 187 -1.85 -10.69 -8.44
C SER A 187 -1.48 -9.30 -7.90
N ASP A 188 -0.82 -8.46 -8.70
CA ASP A 188 -0.08 -7.26 -8.24
C ASP A 188 -0.64 -5.97 -8.86
N ARG A 189 -1.92 -5.99 -9.25
CA ARG A 189 -2.55 -4.83 -9.92
C ARG A 189 -2.76 -3.67 -8.98
N ALA A 190 -3.11 -3.94 -7.73
CA ALA A 190 -3.44 -2.91 -6.75
C ALA A 190 -2.16 -2.39 -6.08
N VAL A 191 -2.10 -1.07 -5.85
CA VAL A 191 -1.05 -0.49 -4.99
C VAL A 191 -1.40 -0.79 -3.53
N ALA A 192 -1.11 -2.02 -3.11
CA ALA A 192 -1.32 -2.50 -1.75
C ALA A 192 -0.20 -3.45 -1.33
N GLY A 193 0.11 -3.49 -0.04
CA GLY A 193 1.05 -4.47 0.51
C GLY A 193 0.80 -4.74 1.98
N GLN A 194 1.42 -5.82 2.45
CA GLN A 194 1.30 -6.31 3.82
C GLN A 194 2.67 -6.69 4.37
N ILE A 195 2.87 -6.43 5.67
CA ILE A 195 3.96 -6.98 6.47
C ILE A 195 3.38 -7.70 7.68
N ARG A 196 3.93 -8.86 8.01
CA ARG A 196 3.47 -9.73 9.10
C ARG A 196 4.64 -10.02 10.05
N TYR A 197 4.50 -9.71 11.32
CA TYR A 197 5.59 -9.90 12.28
C TYR A 197 5.37 -11.15 13.10
N LEU A 198 6.35 -12.06 13.10
CA LEU A 198 6.31 -13.34 13.83
C LEU A 198 6.66 -13.19 15.32
N HIS A 199 6.16 -14.12 16.13
CA HIS A 199 6.24 -14.18 17.59
C HIS A 199 7.63 -14.64 17.97
N ASN A 200 8.54 -13.67 17.94
CA ASN A 200 9.69 -13.64 18.79
C ASN A 200 9.49 -12.49 19.80
N ASN A 201 10.14 -12.57 20.96
CA ASN A 201 10.04 -11.55 21.99
C ASN A 201 10.51 -10.14 21.51
N ASP A 202 11.18 -10.06 20.36
CA ASP A 202 11.76 -8.84 19.82
C ASP A 202 10.76 -8.01 18.99
N THR A 203 9.78 -8.63 18.33
CA THR A 203 8.72 -7.91 17.58
C THR A 203 7.77 -7.12 18.46
N ALA A 204 7.54 -7.59 19.69
CA ALA A 204 6.81 -6.83 20.71
C ALA A 204 7.49 -5.48 21.00
N GLY A 205 8.83 -5.46 20.99
CA GLY A 205 9.65 -4.26 21.14
C GLY A 205 9.47 -3.28 19.98
N ILE A 206 9.45 -3.77 18.72
CA ILE A 206 9.28 -2.93 17.53
C ILE A 206 8.02 -2.07 17.61
N ARG A 207 6.89 -2.65 18.02
CA ARG A 207 5.64 -1.88 18.16
C ARG A 207 5.71 -0.85 19.29
N ALA A 208 6.34 -1.20 20.41
CA ALA A 208 6.58 -0.24 21.50
C ALA A 208 7.48 0.91 21.03
N ASP A 209 8.50 0.60 20.25
CA ASP A 209 9.40 1.57 19.64
C ASP A 209 8.63 2.47 18.66
N MET A 210 7.76 1.92 17.81
CA MET A 210 6.95 2.74 16.89
C MET A 210 6.13 3.83 17.60
N ASN A 211 5.81 3.65 18.88
CA ASN A 211 5.06 4.62 19.67
C ASN A 211 5.93 5.86 20.02
N GLY A 212 5.92 6.85 19.12
CA GLY A 212 6.02 8.27 19.46
C GLY A 212 7.40 8.89 19.71
N SER A 213 8.53 8.18 19.73
CA SER A 213 9.84 8.87 19.83
C SER A 213 11.10 8.06 19.53
N SER A 214 11.04 6.73 19.40
CA SER A 214 12.25 5.90 19.20
C SER A 214 12.94 6.08 17.84
N GLY A 215 12.31 6.81 16.92
CA GLY A 215 12.73 6.88 15.53
C GLY A 215 12.23 5.70 14.67
N VAL A 216 11.54 4.70 15.21
CA VAL A 216 11.01 3.60 14.39
C VAL A 216 9.74 4.04 13.65
N MET A 217 9.68 3.76 12.35
CA MET A 217 8.53 4.06 11.50
C MET A 217 8.29 2.95 10.47
N MET A 218 7.07 2.87 9.97
CA MET A 218 6.80 2.12 8.74
C MET A 218 7.17 2.99 7.54
N ALA A 219 7.98 2.46 6.62
CA ALA A 219 8.40 3.17 5.42
C ALA A 219 7.80 2.51 4.18
N LEU A 220 7.11 3.31 3.39
CA LEU A 220 6.79 3.03 2.00
C LEU A 220 7.90 3.64 1.14
N THR A 221 8.78 2.81 0.62
CA THR A 221 9.99 3.24 -0.06
C THR A 221 10.30 2.36 -1.26
N TYR A 222 11.43 2.62 -1.90
CA TYR A 222 11.89 1.88 -3.06
C TYR A 222 13.17 1.12 -2.71
N GLY A 223 13.24 -0.13 -3.14
CA GLY A 223 14.44 -0.94 -3.09
C GLY A 223 14.66 -1.63 -4.42
N SER A 224 15.90 -2.03 -4.68
CA SER A 224 16.18 -3.10 -5.64
C SER A 224 16.21 -4.40 -4.84
N LEU A 225 15.40 -5.39 -5.24
CA LEU A 225 15.56 -6.73 -4.68
C LEU A 225 16.77 -7.36 -5.38
N PRO A 226 17.88 -7.69 -4.68
CA PRO A 226 18.74 -8.73 -5.19
C PRO A 226 17.92 -10.02 -5.17
N VAL A 227 18.00 -10.76 -6.27
CA VAL A 227 17.40 -12.09 -6.47
C VAL A 227 17.50 -12.91 -5.18
N MET A 228 16.36 -13.40 -4.68
CA MET A 228 16.17 -14.22 -3.48
C MET A 228 17.44 -14.87 -2.91
N GLY A 229 18.10 -14.13 -2.02
CA GLY A 229 19.11 -14.58 -1.08
C GLY A 229 18.85 -13.88 0.25
N ASN A 230 19.35 -14.42 1.36
CA ASN A 230 19.14 -13.88 2.73
C ASN A 230 19.67 -12.44 2.95
N GLU A 231 20.15 -11.79 1.91
CA GLU A 231 20.62 -10.41 1.89
C GLU A 231 19.60 -9.54 1.16
N LEU A 232 18.45 -9.33 1.76
CA LEU A 232 17.70 -8.11 1.47
C LEU A 232 18.66 -6.97 1.82
N MET A 233 19.15 -6.24 0.82
CA MET A 233 20.05 -5.12 1.03
C MET A 233 19.38 -4.19 2.04
N ALA A 234 19.85 -4.25 3.28
CA ALA A 234 19.70 -3.14 4.17
C ALA A 234 20.32 -1.96 3.41
N LEU A 235 19.63 -0.83 3.41
CA LEU A 235 20.22 0.41 2.89
C LEU A 235 21.51 0.78 3.67
N SER A 236 21.98 -0.03 4.62
CA SER A 236 23.23 0.12 5.36
C SER A 236 24.51 0.02 4.51
N ASP A 237 24.47 -0.60 3.31
CA ASP A 237 25.61 -0.49 2.36
C ASP A 237 25.67 0.90 1.68
N PHE A 238 24.74 1.78 2.04
CA PHE A 238 24.81 3.20 1.79
C PHE A 238 25.34 3.97 3.01
N GLU A 239 26.54 3.60 3.50
CA GLU A 239 27.32 4.39 4.48
C GLU A 239 27.54 5.86 4.07
N ASP A 240 27.25 6.19 2.82
CA ASP A 240 27.23 7.55 2.34
C ASP A 240 25.97 8.27 2.84
N LYS A 241 26.12 9.02 3.95
CA LYS A 241 25.13 9.94 4.57
C LYS A 241 24.54 10.99 3.60
N THR A 242 24.89 10.93 2.32
CA THR A 242 24.36 11.75 1.22
C THR A 242 23.20 11.10 0.46
N LYS A 243 22.87 9.81 0.72
CA LYS A 243 21.87 9.08 -0.06
C LYS A 243 20.45 9.34 0.44
N GLN A 244 19.78 10.27 -0.24
CA GLN A 244 18.37 10.61 -0.08
C GLN A 244 17.47 9.38 -0.28
N ALA A 245 16.60 9.09 0.68
CA ALA A 245 15.53 8.10 0.55
C ALA A 245 14.33 8.69 -0.20
N TYR A 246 13.60 7.86 -0.93
CA TYR A 246 12.39 8.24 -1.67
C TYR A 246 11.15 7.55 -1.08
N GLY A 247 10.00 8.21 -1.16
CA GLY A 247 8.72 7.68 -0.66
C GLY A 247 8.20 8.38 0.60
N ARG A 248 7.59 7.62 1.51
CA ARG A 248 6.87 8.11 2.69
C ARG A 248 7.20 7.30 3.94
N GLY A 249 7.36 8.00 5.06
CA GLY A 249 7.45 7.43 6.41
C GLY A 249 6.13 7.61 7.16
N TYR A 250 5.74 6.60 7.93
CA TYR A 250 4.51 6.57 8.73
C TYR A 250 4.88 6.27 10.18
N PHE A 251 4.84 7.31 11.01
CA PHE A 251 4.97 7.19 12.44
C PHE A 251 3.60 6.87 13.02
N MET A 252 3.55 5.89 13.91
CA MET A 252 2.29 5.33 14.39
C MET A 252 2.15 5.56 15.89
N GLU A 253 0.94 5.88 16.32
CA GLU A 253 0.62 6.02 17.74
C GLU A 253 -0.37 4.94 18.15
N PHE A 254 -0.03 4.18 19.19
CA PHE A 254 -0.86 3.08 19.67
C PHE A 254 -1.48 3.40 21.04
N GLY A 255 -2.77 3.14 21.14
CA GLY A 255 -3.56 3.26 22.36
C GLY A 255 -3.90 1.91 22.97
N GLN A 256 -4.46 1.93 24.17
CA GLN A 256 -5.14 0.79 24.80
C GLN A 256 -6.63 1.07 24.88
N GLN A 257 -7.46 0.05 24.65
CA GLN A 257 -8.91 0.14 24.82
C GLN A 257 -9.35 -0.20 26.24
N THR A 258 -8.63 -1.09 26.91
CA THR A 258 -8.88 -1.48 28.30
C THR A 258 -7.83 -0.88 29.23
N ALA A 259 -8.12 -0.90 30.53
CA ALA A 259 -7.15 -0.51 31.55
C ALA A 259 -6.02 -1.56 31.74
N ALA A 260 -6.01 -2.64 30.96
CA ALA A 260 -4.97 -3.66 31.05
C ALA A 260 -3.71 -3.14 30.37
N ASP A 261 -2.56 -3.28 31.05
CA ASP A 261 -1.26 -3.03 30.43
C ASP A 261 -0.85 -4.22 29.55
N SER A 262 -1.67 -4.47 28.54
CA SER A 262 -1.47 -5.56 27.59
C SER A 262 -0.89 -5.00 26.30
N LEU A 263 0.04 -5.78 25.74
CA LEU A 263 0.56 -5.58 24.40
C LEU A 263 -0.43 -6.08 23.33
N LEU A 264 -1.38 -6.95 23.68
CA LEU A 264 -2.37 -7.52 22.77
C LEU A 264 -3.57 -6.59 22.57
N ASP A 265 -3.91 -5.82 23.62
CA ASP A 265 -4.99 -4.81 23.66
C ASP A 265 -4.56 -3.45 23.08
N ARG A 266 -3.71 -3.46 22.05
CA ARG A 266 -3.26 -2.23 21.40
C ARG A 266 -4.07 -1.97 20.15
N GLU A 267 -4.42 -0.72 19.93
CA GLU A 267 -5.07 -0.23 18.72
C GLU A 267 -4.27 0.93 18.11
N LEU A 268 -4.34 1.06 16.80
CA LEU A 268 -3.73 2.21 16.11
C LEU A 268 -4.67 3.41 16.26
N LEU A 269 -4.14 4.53 16.78
CA LEU A 269 -4.90 5.74 17.06
C LEU A 269 -4.71 6.81 15.99
N THR A 270 -3.45 7.08 15.66
CA THR A 270 -3.06 8.11 14.71
C THR A 270 -1.87 7.64 13.87
N ILE A 271 -1.76 8.22 12.68
CA ILE A 271 -0.58 8.06 11.82
C ILE A 271 -0.08 9.45 11.47
N ARG A 272 1.22 9.66 11.58
CA ARG A 272 1.89 10.87 11.10
C ARG A 272 2.74 10.49 9.89
N GLU A 273 2.32 10.97 8.73
CA GLU A 273 3.00 10.77 7.45
C GLU A 273 4.03 11.87 7.22
N GLU A 274 5.23 11.47 6.81
CA GLU A 274 6.30 12.37 6.39
C GLU A 274 6.85 11.97 5.01
N SER A 275 7.23 12.98 4.21
CA SER A 275 8.03 12.75 3.01
C SER A 275 9.46 12.37 3.40
N LEU A 276 9.97 11.29 2.80
CA LEU A 276 11.37 10.89 2.96
C LEU A 276 12.31 11.75 2.08
N GLU A 277 11.76 12.42 1.08
CA GLU A 277 12.53 13.24 0.14
C GLU A 277 12.74 14.68 0.63
N GLU A 278 11.75 15.25 1.32
CA GLU A 278 11.70 16.67 1.66
C GLU A 278 11.85 16.87 3.16
N VAL A 279 12.87 17.63 3.57
CA VAL A 279 13.18 17.88 5.00
C VAL A 279 12.19 18.87 5.65
N LYS A 280 11.47 19.68 4.87
CA LYS A 280 10.69 20.85 5.35
C LYS A 280 9.19 20.81 5.05
N GLY A 281 8.58 19.63 5.07
CA GLY A 281 7.12 19.50 5.01
C GLY A 281 6.50 19.45 6.40
N GLU A 282 5.34 20.10 6.57
CA GLU A 282 4.43 19.80 7.68
C GLU A 282 4.03 18.32 7.58
N ALA A 283 4.19 17.58 8.66
CA ALA A 283 3.79 16.18 8.69
C ALA A 283 2.26 16.10 8.61
N LEU A 284 1.74 15.25 7.72
CA LEU A 284 0.30 15.02 7.60
C LEU A 284 -0.13 14.07 8.70
N GLN A 285 -1.13 14.45 9.49
CA GLN A 285 -1.69 13.59 10.52
C GLN A 285 -2.99 12.95 10.06
N TRP A 286 -3.07 11.63 10.18
CA TRP A 286 -4.25 10.82 9.92
C TRP A 286 -4.86 10.40 11.26
N SER A 287 -6.17 10.29 11.29
CA SER A 287 -6.90 9.73 12.43
C SER A 287 -7.39 8.33 12.09
N CYS A 288 -7.40 7.45 13.09
CA CYS A 288 -8.02 6.13 13.01
C CYS A 288 -9.39 6.23 13.70
N PRO A 289 -10.47 6.52 12.97
CA PRO A 289 -11.76 6.83 13.58
C PRO A 289 -12.33 5.60 14.29
N ASN A 290 -13.12 5.80 15.35
CA ASN A 290 -13.71 4.70 16.11
C ASN A 290 -14.62 3.80 15.27
N LEU A 291 -15.23 4.34 14.21
CA LEU A 291 -16.03 3.58 13.23
C LEU A 291 -15.20 2.65 12.32
N LEU A 292 -13.88 2.68 12.44
CA LEU A 292 -12.94 1.82 11.71
C LEU A 292 -12.08 0.97 12.66
N LYS A 293 -12.53 0.79 13.90
CA LYS A 293 -11.89 -0.05 14.91
C LYS A 293 -12.79 -1.24 15.22
N PHE A 294 -12.30 -2.43 14.92
CA PHE A 294 -13.06 -3.67 15.02
C PHE A 294 -12.47 -4.57 16.09
N LYS A 295 -13.32 -5.14 16.94
CA LYS A 295 -12.94 -6.24 17.84
C LYS A 295 -12.81 -7.53 17.04
N ILE A 296 -11.74 -8.28 17.25
CA ILE A 296 -11.61 -9.61 16.65
C ILE A 296 -12.26 -10.63 17.57
N VAL A 297 -13.37 -11.21 17.13
CA VAL A 297 -14.21 -12.10 17.93
C VAL A 297 -13.96 -13.54 17.51
N ARG A 298 -13.78 -14.43 18.50
CA ARG A 298 -13.67 -15.87 18.24
C ARG A 298 -15.00 -16.41 17.74
N GLU A 299 -14.92 -17.44 16.93
CA GLU A 299 -16.11 -18.04 16.35
C GLU A 299 -17.09 -18.54 17.43
N GLU A 300 -16.56 -19.13 18.50
CA GLU A 300 -17.29 -19.65 19.66
C GLU A 300 -17.81 -18.58 20.63
N ASP A 301 -17.23 -17.37 20.62
CA ASP A 301 -17.63 -16.26 21.48
C ASP A 301 -18.67 -15.34 20.81
N ALA A 302 -18.81 -15.46 19.49
CA ALA A 302 -19.79 -14.71 18.72
C ALA A 302 -21.21 -15.24 19.02
N VAL A 303 -22.06 -14.40 19.61
CA VAL A 303 -23.50 -14.71 19.72
C VAL A 303 -24.12 -14.53 18.35
N HIS A 304 -24.59 -15.63 17.76
CA HIS A 304 -25.34 -15.59 16.51
C HIS A 304 -26.75 -15.08 16.79
N GLY A 305 -26.95 -13.78 16.75
CA GLY A 305 -28.30 -13.23 16.74
C GLY A 305 -28.99 -13.53 15.42
N ARG A 306 -30.24 -14.03 15.50
CA ARG A 306 -31.23 -13.63 14.50
C ARG A 306 -31.55 -12.15 14.75
N ALA A 307 -31.59 -11.35 13.69
CA ALA A 307 -32.13 -9.99 13.77
C ALA A 307 -33.48 -10.03 14.52
N GLY A 308 -33.61 -9.25 15.59
CA GLY A 308 -34.84 -9.13 16.38
C GLY A 308 -34.94 -9.96 17.68
N ILE A 309 -33.91 -10.69 18.12
CA ILE A 309 -33.89 -11.27 19.48
C ILE A 309 -32.93 -10.49 20.36
N ASP A 310 -33.52 -9.72 21.29
CA ASP A 310 -32.85 -8.88 22.28
C ASP A 310 -31.79 -9.71 23.06
N PRO A 311 -30.50 -9.32 23.06
CA PRO A 311 -29.44 -10.10 23.68
C PRO A 311 -29.45 -9.92 25.20
N VAL A 312 -30.48 -10.45 25.86
CA VAL A 312 -30.51 -10.56 27.33
C VAL A 312 -29.82 -11.86 27.72
N LEU A 313 -28.47 -11.93 27.65
CA LEU A 313 -27.73 -13.04 28.27
C LEU A 313 -26.42 -12.59 28.94
N ALA A 314 -26.52 -12.62 30.27
CA ALA A 314 -25.59 -12.57 31.41
C ALA A 314 -24.12 -13.02 31.31
N ASP A 315 -23.54 -13.27 30.14
CA ASP A 315 -22.13 -13.68 30.03
C ASP A 315 -21.24 -12.61 29.40
N SER A 316 -20.44 -11.94 30.22
CA SER A 316 -19.49 -10.90 29.80
C SER A 316 -18.38 -11.37 28.86
N SER A 317 -18.23 -12.69 28.62
CA SER A 317 -17.33 -13.20 27.56
C SER A 317 -17.90 -13.19 26.16
N LYS A 318 -19.21 -12.99 26.00
CA LYS A 318 -19.82 -13.11 24.68
C LYS A 318 -20.00 -11.74 24.07
N THR A 319 -19.65 -11.64 22.79
CA THR A 319 -19.85 -10.43 21.98
C THR A 319 -20.83 -10.75 20.88
N TYR A 320 -21.76 -9.82 20.64
CA TYR A 320 -22.68 -9.94 19.52
C TYR A 320 -21.94 -9.59 18.23
N CYS A 321 -21.77 -10.57 17.35
CA CYS A 321 -21.08 -10.38 16.07
C CYS A 321 -21.75 -11.25 14.99
N ARG A 322 -22.29 -10.62 13.96
CA ARG A 322 -23.08 -11.29 12.92
C ARG A 322 -22.15 -12.01 11.94
N LYS A 323 -22.42 -13.30 11.72
CA LYS A 323 -21.89 -14.05 10.58
C LYS A 323 -22.86 -13.93 9.42
N GLY A 324 -22.41 -13.43 8.28
CA GLY A 324 -23.25 -13.33 7.11
C GLY A 324 -22.52 -12.72 5.92
N VAL A 325 -23.21 -12.65 4.79
CA VAL A 325 -22.81 -11.78 3.69
C VAL A 325 -22.78 -10.37 4.25
N ASP A 326 -21.63 -9.69 4.14
CA ASP A 326 -21.49 -8.36 4.71
C ASP A 326 -22.62 -7.50 4.14
N PRO A 327 -23.54 -7.00 4.98
CA PRO A 327 -24.73 -6.36 4.48
C PRO A 327 -24.29 -5.16 3.66
N TYR A 328 -24.57 -5.19 2.35
CA TYR A 328 -24.40 -4.02 1.52
C TYR A 328 -25.45 -3.00 1.98
N LEU A 329 -24.98 -1.96 2.66
CA LEU A 329 -25.84 -0.98 3.30
C LEU A 329 -25.79 0.33 2.52
N PRO A 330 -26.91 0.79 1.94
CA PRO A 330 -26.96 2.07 1.25
C PRO A 330 -26.55 3.22 2.17
N GLY A 331 -25.47 3.93 1.84
CA GLY A 331 -25.01 5.12 2.58
C GLY A 331 -23.82 4.89 3.51
N SER A 332 -23.45 3.64 3.82
CA SER A 332 -22.18 3.29 4.48
C SER A 332 -21.07 2.94 3.48
N ASN A 333 -21.33 3.16 2.18
CA ASN A 333 -20.49 2.70 1.08
C ASN A 333 -19.01 3.07 1.28
N ALA A 334 -18.71 4.33 1.65
CA ALA A 334 -17.32 4.76 1.79
C ALA A 334 -16.55 4.00 2.90
N ALA A 335 -17.14 3.82 4.09
CA ALA A 335 -16.49 3.07 5.17
C ALA A 335 -16.39 1.58 4.83
N PHE A 336 -17.45 1.02 4.25
CA PHE A 336 -17.50 -0.36 3.81
C PHE A 336 -16.46 -0.66 2.72
N ASP A 337 -16.34 0.21 1.72
CA ASP A 337 -15.38 0.08 0.62
C ASP A 337 -13.93 0.16 1.12
N VAL A 338 -13.66 1.06 2.09
CA VAL A 338 -12.35 1.13 2.76
C VAL A 338 -12.05 -0.17 3.50
N VAL A 339 -12.99 -0.64 4.33
CA VAL A 339 -12.80 -1.83 5.16
C VAL A 339 -12.62 -3.07 4.29
N ARG A 340 -13.43 -3.26 3.25
CA ARG A 340 -13.27 -4.36 2.30
C ARG A 340 -12.00 -4.25 1.48
N GLY A 341 -11.64 -3.04 1.05
CA GLY A 341 -10.46 -2.81 0.24
C GLY A 341 -9.17 -3.17 0.97
N ILE A 342 -9.09 -2.92 2.28
CA ILE A 342 -7.89 -3.19 3.08
C ILE A 342 -7.89 -4.57 3.75
N LEU A 343 -9.06 -5.09 4.14
CA LEU A 343 -9.18 -6.42 4.75
C LEU A 343 -9.41 -7.54 3.74
N ASP A 344 -9.66 -7.23 2.47
CA ASP A 344 -9.90 -8.15 1.35
C ASP A 344 -10.59 -9.46 1.78
N PRO A 345 -11.89 -9.42 2.13
CA PRO A 345 -12.58 -10.53 2.77
C PRO A 345 -12.64 -11.81 1.91
N ASP A 346 -12.38 -11.71 0.61
CA ASP A 346 -12.33 -12.84 -0.31
C ASP A 346 -10.97 -13.57 -0.24
N LYS A 347 -9.89 -12.86 0.10
CA LYS A 347 -8.56 -13.45 0.29
C LYS A 347 -8.25 -13.78 1.74
N ASP A 348 -8.73 -12.96 2.67
CA ASP A 348 -8.28 -13.01 4.06
C ASP A 348 -9.27 -13.69 5.01
N ASP A 349 -10.34 -14.27 4.47
CA ASP A 349 -11.26 -15.12 5.23
C ASP A 349 -11.87 -14.40 6.45
N TRP A 350 -12.37 -13.16 6.34
CA TRP A 350 -13.06 -12.45 7.44
C TRP A 350 -14.55 -12.19 7.15
N TYR A 351 -15.42 -12.47 8.13
CA TYR A 351 -16.76 -11.87 8.24
C TYR A 351 -16.63 -10.51 8.91
N ILE A 352 -17.26 -9.47 8.33
CA ILE A 352 -17.15 -8.10 8.80
C ILE A 352 -18.52 -7.58 9.22
N ASP A 353 -18.67 -7.29 10.51
CA ASP A 353 -19.88 -6.70 11.06
C ASP A 353 -19.64 -5.23 11.43
N LEU A 354 -20.00 -4.34 10.50
CA LEU A 354 -19.91 -2.90 10.69
C LEU A 354 -20.88 -2.37 11.75
N HIS A 355 -21.96 -3.08 12.06
CA HIS A 355 -22.94 -2.63 13.05
C HIS A 355 -22.40 -2.82 14.46
N ASN A 356 -21.79 -3.98 14.71
CA ASN A 356 -21.24 -4.33 16.02
C ASN A 356 -19.74 -4.08 16.14
N MET A 357 -19.12 -3.48 15.10
CA MET A 357 -17.71 -3.14 15.07
C MET A 357 -16.83 -4.34 15.43
N CYS A 358 -17.07 -5.46 14.75
CA CYS A 358 -16.34 -6.70 14.98
C CYS A 358 -16.05 -7.47 13.70
N VAL A 359 -15.02 -8.29 13.75
CA VAL A 359 -14.64 -9.21 12.67
C VAL A 359 -14.49 -10.62 13.23
N ILE A 360 -14.88 -11.62 12.43
CA ILE A 360 -14.79 -13.05 12.78
C ILE A 360 -14.06 -13.75 11.62
N ALA A 361 -13.09 -14.59 11.91
CA ALA A 361 -12.48 -15.42 10.88
C ALA A 361 -13.52 -16.39 10.26
N LYS A 362 -13.49 -16.61 8.94
CA LYS A 362 -14.39 -17.52 8.21
C LYS A 362 -14.01 -18.99 8.35
N LYS A 363 -12.78 -19.27 8.74
CA LYS A 363 -12.24 -20.63 8.87
C LYS A 363 -11.93 -20.92 10.34
N ASP A 364 -12.31 -22.12 10.79
CA ASP A 364 -12.21 -22.60 12.18
C ASP A 364 -10.77 -22.70 12.74
N SER A 365 -9.75 -22.51 11.91
CA SER A 365 -8.36 -22.71 12.26
C SER A 365 -7.76 -21.48 12.94
N GLY A 366 -8.19 -21.18 14.17
CA GLY A 366 -7.33 -20.54 15.18
C GLY A 366 -6.71 -19.17 14.88
N TYR A 367 -7.29 -18.35 14.02
CA TYR A 367 -6.62 -17.20 13.37
C TYR A 367 -5.96 -16.17 14.29
N CYS A 368 -6.56 -15.83 15.44
CA CYS A 368 -5.98 -14.84 16.36
C CYS A 368 -5.64 -15.40 17.73
N TYR A 369 -6.31 -16.47 18.10
CA TYR A 369 -6.27 -17.03 19.43
C TYR A 369 -5.66 -18.45 19.43
N GLY A 370 -5.08 -18.86 18.29
CA GLY A 370 -4.47 -20.17 18.08
C GLY A 370 -5.50 -21.29 17.85
N THR A 371 -5.04 -22.43 17.34
CA THR A 371 -5.87 -23.64 17.29
C THR A 371 -5.98 -24.17 18.73
N LEU A 372 -7.18 -24.11 19.30
CA LEU A 372 -7.47 -24.54 20.67
C LEU A 372 -7.41 -26.07 20.79
N GLN A 373 -6.24 -26.68 20.56
CA GLN A 373 -6.19 -28.12 20.45
C GLN A 373 -6.51 -28.85 21.76
N ASN A 374 -6.50 -28.21 22.95
CA ASN A 374 -6.71 -28.95 24.20
C ASN A 374 -7.32 -28.22 25.43
N ASN A 375 -7.69 -26.92 25.40
CA ASN A 375 -8.13 -26.23 26.64
C ASN A 375 -9.46 -25.47 26.47
N SER A 376 -10.54 -26.08 26.97
CA SER A 376 -11.85 -25.46 27.20
C SER A 376 -11.87 -24.42 28.33
N SER A 377 -10.73 -23.80 28.67
CA SER A 377 -10.57 -23.06 29.94
C SER A 377 -10.21 -21.59 29.83
N PHE A 378 -9.82 -21.06 28.66
CA PHE A 378 -9.53 -19.64 28.55
C PHE A 378 -10.70 -18.86 27.92
N LYS A 379 -11.00 -17.73 28.53
CA LYS A 379 -12.11 -16.84 28.21
C LYS A 379 -11.54 -15.54 27.64
N VAL A 380 -11.99 -15.09 26.48
CA VAL A 380 -11.67 -13.73 26.03
C VAL A 380 -12.63 -12.78 26.75
N ILE A 381 -12.08 -11.77 27.42
CA ILE A 381 -12.87 -10.78 28.14
C ILE A 381 -13.03 -9.56 27.24
N TYR A 382 -14.13 -9.52 26.48
CA TYR A 382 -14.42 -8.39 25.58
C TYR A 382 -14.91 -7.13 26.30
N ASN A 383 -15.38 -7.31 27.55
CA ASN A 383 -15.92 -6.26 28.41
C ASN A 383 -15.27 -6.36 29.81
N GLY A 384 -14.37 -5.43 30.11
CA GLY A 384 -13.71 -5.33 31.42
C GLY A 384 -12.19 -5.36 31.34
N THR A 385 -11.55 -5.60 32.49
CA THR A 385 -10.10 -5.76 32.61
C THR A 385 -9.70 -7.20 32.28
N CYS A 386 -8.84 -7.36 31.29
CA CYS A 386 -8.18 -8.62 30.97
C CYS A 386 -6.76 -8.65 31.59
N VAL A 387 -6.14 -9.83 31.69
CA VAL A 387 -4.78 -9.99 32.22
C VAL A 387 -3.99 -10.90 31.28
N ASP A 388 -2.91 -10.38 30.70
CA ASP A 388 -2.04 -11.17 29.83
C ASP A 388 -1.41 -12.36 30.57
N GLY A 389 -1.30 -13.51 29.91
CA GLY A 389 -0.49 -14.65 30.37
C GLY A 389 -1.12 -15.58 31.41
N THR A 390 -2.38 -15.37 31.81
CA THR A 390 -3.10 -16.34 32.66
C THR A 390 -3.95 -17.29 31.81
N SER A 391 -4.00 -18.56 32.18
CA SER A 391 -4.74 -19.61 31.44
C SER A 391 -6.28 -19.46 31.46
N GLN A 392 -6.80 -18.38 32.06
CA GLN A 392 -8.23 -18.19 32.32
C GLN A 392 -8.83 -16.97 31.62
N ALA A 393 -8.07 -15.90 31.36
CA ALA A 393 -8.58 -14.67 30.74
C ALA A 393 -7.59 -14.07 29.73
N GLN A 394 -8.01 -13.84 28.48
CA GLN A 394 -7.21 -13.17 27.46
C GLN A 394 -7.84 -11.83 27.04
N CYS A 395 -6.98 -10.88 26.68
CA CYS A 395 -7.40 -9.60 26.11
C CYS A 395 -7.91 -9.79 24.67
N PRO A 396 -8.91 -9.00 24.25
CA PRO A 396 -9.36 -9.01 22.88
C PRO A 396 -8.29 -8.43 21.96
N HIS A 397 -8.23 -8.95 20.73
CA HIS A 397 -7.46 -8.34 19.64
C HIS A 397 -8.31 -7.36 18.86
N PHE A 398 -7.64 -6.45 18.14
CA PHE A 398 -8.28 -5.39 17.39
C PHE A 398 -7.73 -5.28 15.98
N VAL A 399 -8.60 -4.83 15.08
CA VAL A 399 -8.24 -4.25 13.80
C VAL A 399 -8.49 -2.75 13.90
N SER A 400 -7.51 -1.95 13.54
CA SER A 400 -7.63 -0.50 13.46
C SER A 400 -7.30 -0.06 12.05
N ILE A 401 -8.19 0.69 11.41
CA ILE A 401 -7.97 1.20 10.06
C ILE A 401 -7.93 2.73 10.13
N CYS A 402 -6.90 3.30 9.53
CA CYS A 402 -6.65 4.73 9.48
C CYS A 402 -6.70 5.18 8.03
N THR A 403 -7.41 6.27 7.77
CA THR A 403 -7.54 6.84 6.44
C THR A 403 -6.98 8.27 6.44
N ARG A 404 -6.29 8.64 5.36
CA ARG A 404 -5.83 10.02 5.16
C ARG A 404 -7.01 10.97 4.96
N THR A 405 -8.01 10.53 4.21
CA THR A 405 -9.24 11.29 4.00
C THR A 405 -10.24 10.94 5.09
N ALA A 406 -10.78 11.96 5.74
CA ALA A 406 -11.83 11.78 6.73
C ALA A 406 -13.07 11.14 6.08
N ILE A 407 -13.56 10.06 6.68
CA ILE A 407 -14.85 9.48 6.30
C ILE A 407 -15.95 10.38 6.88
N PRO A 408 -16.90 10.86 6.07
CA PRO A 408 -18.01 11.65 6.57
C PRO A 408 -18.77 10.88 7.66
N THR A 409 -18.73 11.37 8.90
CA THR A 409 -19.34 10.69 10.05
C THR A 409 -20.85 10.90 10.12
N SER A 410 -21.38 11.98 9.53
CA SER A 410 -22.80 12.33 9.62
C SER A 410 -23.70 11.27 8.99
N SER A 411 -23.34 10.74 7.82
CA SER A 411 -24.13 9.69 7.17
C SER A 411 -24.03 8.34 7.88
N PHE A 412 -22.90 8.05 8.51
CA PHE A 412 -22.68 6.78 9.20
C PHE A 412 -23.31 6.77 10.60
N GLN A 413 -23.16 7.86 11.38
CA GLN A 413 -23.77 7.97 12.70
C GLN A 413 -25.29 8.02 12.58
N GLN A 414 -25.82 8.81 11.63
CA GLN A 414 -27.25 8.82 11.35
C GLN A 414 -27.76 7.41 10.99
N TRP A 415 -26.96 6.62 10.26
CA TRP A 415 -27.30 5.23 9.98
C TRP A 415 -27.25 4.34 11.23
N LEU A 416 -26.23 4.46 12.09
CA LEU A 416 -26.19 3.74 13.36
C LEU A 416 -27.45 4.04 14.19
N ASP A 417 -27.88 5.30 14.19
CA ASP A 417 -29.04 5.76 14.92
C ASP A 417 -30.36 5.26 14.28
N ASP A 418 -30.48 5.29 12.95
CA ASP A 418 -31.67 4.88 12.19
C ASP A 418 -31.83 3.34 12.10
N GLY A 419 -30.71 2.61 12.05
CA GLY A 419 -30.66 1.15 11.92
C GLY A 419 -31.05 0.40 13.20
N VAL A 420 -31.05 1.08 14.35
CA VAL A 420 -31.53 0.54 15.64
C VAL A 420 -33.07 0.48 15.69
N VAL A 421 -33.77 1.24 14.84
CA VAL A 421 -35.22 1.45 15.00
C VAL A 421 -36.09 0.51 14.15
N ASN A 422 -35.55 -0.15 13.11
CA ASN A 422 -36.39 -0.80 12.08
C ASN A 422 -36.00 -2.25 11.67
N TRP A 423 -35.42 -3.07 12.56
CA TRP A 423 -35.11 -4.48 12.24
C TRP A 423 -35.57 -5.49 13.29
#